data_AF-A0A0H3MC13-F1
#
_entry.id   AF-A0A0H3MC13-F1
#
_cell.length_a   1.000
_cell.length_b   1.000
_cell.length_c   1.000
_cell.angle_alpha   90.00
_cell.angle_beta   90.00
_cell.angle_gamma   90.00
#
_symmetry.space_group_name_H-M   'P 1'
#
loop_
_entity.id
_entity.type
_entity.pdbx_description
1 polymer ?
#
loop_
_entity_poly.entity_id
_entity_poly.type
_entity_poly.pdbx_seq_one_letter_code
_entity_poly.pdbx_strand_id
1 'polypeptide(L)'
;MTFSAAFSPCPNDIFLFRSFLEKHKGFPSLRQIMIADISSLNYYALETRFPLIKISASLYPQIADSYDVLNVGTTLGYKIGPLILSKQLDSPLKSLATPGETTTAHALCRLFYPRAELVPMKYHEIIPAILSNRVDGGAVIHEERFSFPKDLCIVEDLGQLWEKTWHLPLPLGCIVISKKVSDDDSYLLSHALQESLKKSLTDSALAIQKASEYSRDKNPTTIQHFIDTYVTEETFNLSSIGRQAFSTLWTACRNV
;
A
#
# COMPACT_ATOMS: atom_id res chain seq x y z
N MET A 1 -3.74 -22.92 15.80
CA MET A 1 -3.16 -21.75 16.48
C MET A 1 -3.95 -20.50 16.07
N THR A 2 -3.90 -19.44 16.88
CA THR A 2 -4.70 -18.22 16.67
C THR A 2 -3.74 -17.07 16.37
N PHE A 3 -3.68 -16.62 15.11
CA PHE A 3 -2.74 -15.60 14.66
C PHE A 3 -3.30 -14.19 14.86
N SER A 4 -2.43 -13.20 15.04
CA SER A 4 -2.84 -11.79 14.98
C SER A 4 -2.45 -11.20 13.63
N ALA A 5 -3.30 -10.39 13.03
CA ALA A 5 -3.00 -9.73 11.76
C ALA A 5 -3.21 -8.22 11.84
N ALA A 6 -2.46 -7.47 11.04
CA ALA A 6 -2.62 -6.02 10.90
C ALA A 6 -2.59 -5.59 9.43
N PHE A 7 -3.60 -4.85 8.98
CA PHE A 7 -3.70 -4.38 7.59
C PHE A 7 -4.45 -3.05 7.49
N SER A 8 -4.46 -2.42 6.31
CA SER A 8 -5.05 -1.09 6.17
C SER A 8 -6.57 -1.15 5.95
N PRO A 9 -7.32 -0.07 6.22
CA PRO A 9 -8.74 0.00 5.89
C PRO A 9 -9.01 0.18 4.38
N CYS A 10 -7.98 0.20 3.54
CA CYS A 10 -8.13 0.42 2.10
C CYS A 10 -8.92 -0.72 1.42
N PRO A 11 -9.71 -0.43 0.38
CA PRO A 11 -10.52 -1.42 -0.30
C PRO A 11 -9.80 -2.70 -0.70
N ASN A 12 -8.59 -2.60 -1.24
CA ASN A 12 -7.78 -3.75 -1.68
C ASN A 12 -7.40 -4.68 -0.52
N ASP A 13 -7.11 -4.13 0.66
CA ASP A 13 -6.74 -4.91 1.84
C ASP A 13 -7.99 -5.56 2.47
N ILE A 14 -9.12 -4.84 2.53
CA ILE A 14 -10.39 -5.44 2.96
C ILE A 14 -10.81 -6.55 2.01
N PHE A 15 -10.62 -6.37 0.70
CA PHE A 15 -10.88 -7.37 -0.32
C PHE A 15 -10.05 -8.64 -0.11
N LEU A 16 -8.76 -8.48 0.22
CA LEU A 16 -7.85 -9.56 0.57
C LEU A 16 -8.26 -10.29 1.86
N PHE A 17 -8.60 -9.55 2.92
CA PHE A 17 -8.88 -10.12 4.24
C PHE A 17 -10.37 -10.43 4.51
N ARG A 18 -11.28 -10.20 3.55
CA ARG A 18 -12.73 -10.34 3.72
C ARG A 18 -13.15 -11.64 4.40
N SER A 19 -12.66 -12.79 3.93
CA SER A 19 -13.08 -14.09 4.47
C SER A 19 -12.64 -14.30 5.94
N PHE A 20 -11.57 -13.64 6.37
CA PHE A 20 -11.14 -13.64 7.76
C PHE A 20 -12.03 -12.73 8.62
N LEU A 21 -12.38 -11.55 8.11
CA LEU A 21 -13.31 -10.62 8.77
C LEU A 21 -14.71 -11.23 8.94
N GLU A 22 -15.18 -11.96 7.93
CA GLU A 22 -16.48 -12.64 7.92
C GLU A 22 -16.46 -14.01 8.62
N LYS A 23 -15.28 -14.46 9.09
CA LYS A 23 -15.08 -15.75 9.77
C LYS A 23 -15.63 -16.93 8.98
N HIS A 24 -15.38 -16.96 7.68
CA HIS A 24 -15.84 -18.04 6.80
C HIS A 24 -15.37 -19.41 7.29
N LYS A 25 -16.28 -20.40 7.26
CA LYS A 25 -15.98 -21.76 7.68
C LYS A 25 -14.81 -22.34 6.86
N GLY A 26 -13.85 -22.94 7.55
CA GLY A 26 -12.65 -23.50 6.93
C GLY A 26 -11.48 -22.53 6.79
N PHE A 27 -11.65 -21.25 7.13
CA PHE A 27 -10.54 -20.30 7.21
C PHE A 27 -9.83 -20.34 8.57
N PRO A 28 -8.52 -20.09 8.62
CA PRO A 28 -7.81 -19.88 9.88
C PRO A 28 -8.44 -18.73 10.68
N SER A 29 -8.60 -18.94 11.98
CA SER A 29 -9.11 -17.88 12.86
C SER A 29 -7.99 -16.94 13.28
N LEU A 30 -8.23 -15.63 13.13
CA LEU A 30 -7.38 -14.59 13.66
C LEU A 30 -7.85 -14.18 15.06
N ARG A 31 -6.94 -14.20 16.03
CA ARG A 31 -7.20 -13.79 17.42
C ARG A 31 -7.47 -12.31 17.54
N GLN A 32 -6.64 -11.52 16.86
CA GLN A 32 -6.68 -10.07 16.86
C GLN A 32 -6.50 -9.58 15.44
N ILE A 33 -7.38 -8.67 15.03
CA ILE A 33 -7.27 -7.93 13.77
C ILE A 33 -7.06 -6.47 14.13
N MET A 34 -5.96 -5.90 13.68
CA MET A 34 -5.66 -4.48 13.79
C MET A 34 -5.86 -3.84 12.42
N ILE A 35 -6.67 -2.79 12.35
CA ILE A 35 -6.86 -2.02 11.13
C ILE A 35 -6.36 -0.60 11.38
N ALA A 36 -5.33 -0.19 10.65
CA ALA A 36 -4.65 1.09 10.87
C ALA A 36 -4.10 1.65 9.55
N ASP A 37 -3.77 2.94 9.51
CA ASP A 37 -3.11 3.53 8.35
C ASP A 37 -1.73 2.91 8.10
N ILE A 38 -1.26 2.97 6.86
CA ILE A 38 -0.02 2.29 6.45
C ILE A 38 1.22 2.78 7.21
N SER A 39 1.27 4.05 7.62
CA SER A 39 2.40 4.56 8.40
C SER A 39 2.42 3.94 9.79
N SER A 40 1.27 3.86 10.47
CA SER A 40 1.13 3.13 11.73
C SER A 40 1.50 1.64 11.61
N LEU A 41 1.04 0.97 10.54
CA LEU A 41 1.38 -0.43 10.30
C LEU A 41 2.88 -0.65 10.11
N ASN A 42 3.55 0.25 9.39
CA ASN A 42 5.00 0.20 9.23
C ASN A 42 5.72 0.29 10.59
N TYR A 43 5.29 1.18 11.49
CA TYR A 43 5.85 1.24 12.85
C TYR A 43 5.59 -0.04 13.66
N TYR A 44 4.40 -0.63 13.54
CA TYR A 44 4.11 -1.91 14.19
C TYR A 44 4.97 -3.05 13.65
N ALA A 45 5.34 -3.03 12.37
CA ALA A 45 6.24 -4.00 11.77
C ALA A 45 7.69 -3.81 12.26
N LEU A 46 8.17 -2.57 12.37
CA LEU A 46 9.48 -2.25 12.96
C LEU A 46 9.60 -2.76 14.40
N GLU A 47 8.51 -2.70 15.15
CA GLU A 47 8.44 -3.22 16.53
C GLU A 47 8.09 -4.71 16.61
N THR A 48 7.95 -5.41 15.48
CA THR A 48 7.58 -6.83 15.39
C THR A 48 6.28 -7.23 16.11
N ARG A 49 5.30 -6.30 16.19
CA ARG A 49 4.08 -6.46 17.01
C ARG A 49 3.10 -7.52 16.49
N PHE A 50 3.07 -7.75 15.18
CA PHE A 50 2.09 -8.65 14.55
C PHE A 50 2.79 -9.70 13.68
N PRO A 51 2.41 -10.99 13.77
CA PRO A 51 3.04 -12.04 12.97
C PRO A 51 2.61 -11.98 11.50
N LEU A 52 1.47 -11.39 11.15
CA LEU A 52 1.02 -11.19 9.77
C LEU A 52 0.67 -9.71 9.59
N ILE A 53 1.38 -8.98 8.74
CA ILE A 53 1.20 -7.52 8.66
C ILE A 53 1.41 -6.97 7.24
N LYS A 54 0.55 -6.02 6.85
CA LYS A 54 0.74 -5.20 5.65
C LYS A 54 1.80 -4.14 5.90
N ILE A 55 2.72 -3.97 4.96
CA ILE A 55 3.73 -2.91 5.00
C ILE A 55 3.80 -2.15 3.67
N SER A 56 4.46 -1.01 3.72
CA SER A 56 5.03 -0.35 2.55
C SER A 56 6.20 -1.17 2.00
N ALA A 57 6.29 -1.31 0.68
CA ALA A 57 7.29 -2.16 0.03
C ALA A 57 8.71 -1.68 0.33
N SER A 58 8.93 -0.36 0.39
CA SER A 58 10.23 0.24 0.70
C SER A 58 10.72 -0.05 2.13
N LEU A 59 9.83 -0.41 3.06
CA LEU A 59 10.19 -0.70 4.46
C LEU A 59 10.88 -2.05 4.61
N TYR A 60 10.56 -3.02 3.76
CA TYR A 60 10.96 -4.42 3.94
C TYR A 60 12.45 -4.62 4.27
N PRO A 61 13.43 -3.95 3.61
CA PRO A 61 14.84 -4.11 3.93
C PRO A 61 15.19 -3.85 5.40
N GLN A 62 14.44 -3.00 6.10
CA GLN A 62 14.67 -2.68 7.51
C GLN A 62 14.16 -3.76 8.47
N ILE A 63 13.27 -4.65 8.00
CA ILE A 63 12.62 -5.69 8.83
C ILE A 63 12.88 -7.10 8.31
N ALA A 64 13.72 -7.26 7.28
CA ALA A 64 13.97 -8.53 6.59
C ALA A 64 14.55 -9.63 7.50
N ASP A 65 15.17 -9.26 8.63
CA ASP A 65 15.66 -10.23 9.62
C ASP A 65 14.53 -10.87 10.44
N SER A 66 13.38 -10.21 10.55
CA SER A 66 12.25 -10.66 11.37
C SER A 66 11.07 -11.20 10.56
N TYR A 67 11.02 -10.89 9.27
CA TYR A 67 9.87 -11.14 8.42
C TYR A 67 10.26 -11.68 7.04
N ASP A 68 9.39 -12.50 6.45
CA ASP A 68 9.42 -12.88 5.04
C ASP A 68 8.26 -12.22 4.28
N VAL A 69 8.49 -11.83 3.03
CA VAL A 69 7.43 -11.36 2.13
C VAL A 69 6.59 -12.54 1.65
N LEU A 70 5.27 -12.45 1.81
CA LEU A 70 4.35 -13.41 1.22
C LEU A 70 4.21 -13.20 -0.28
N ASN A 71 4.05 -14.30 -1.01
CA ASN A 71 3.77 -14.26 -2.45
C ASN A 71 2.36 -13.75 -2.78
N VAL A 72 1.47 -13.66 -1.79
CA VAL A 72 0.09 -13.18 -1.94
C VAL A 72 -0.08 -11.85 -1.20
N GLY A 73 -1.00 -11.02 -1.69
CA GLY A 73 -1.34 -9.74 -1.07
C GLY A 73 -0.35 -8.62 -1.39
N THR A 74 0.41 -8.75 -2.48
CA THR A 74 1.24 -7.64 -2.96
C THR A 74 0.38 -6.59 -3.67
N THR A 75 0.77 -5.32 -3.49
CA THR A 75 0.23 -4.17 -4.21
C THR A 75 1.32 -3.72 -5.17
N LEU A 76 1.21 -4.16 -6.42
CA LEU A 76 2.23 -4.04 -7.47
C LEU A 76 1.51 -3.85 -8.80
N GLY A 77 2.00 -2.94 -9.64
CA GLY A 77 1.39 -2.74 -10.95
C GLY A 77 1.98 -1.56 -11.72
N TYR A 78 1.43 -1.39 -12.93
CA TYR A 78 1.76 -0.28 -13.82
C TYR A 78 0.69 0.82 -13.68
N LYS A 79 1.12 2.07 -13.64
CA LYS A 79 0.35 3.32 -13.58
C LYS A 79 -0.42 3.47 -12.27
N ILE A 80 0.06 2.82 -11.21
CA ILE A 80 -0.59 2.79 -9.89
C ILE A 80 0.18 3.56 -8.81
N GLY A 81 1.10 4.45 -9.18
CA GLY A 81 1.96 5.16 -8.22
C GLY A 81 1.31 6.34 -7.51
N PRO A 82 1.95 6.88 -6.46
CA PRO A 82 1.57 8.16 -5.86
C PRO A 82 1.59 9.29 -6.88
N LEU A 83 0.66 10.23 -6.76
CA LEU A 83 0.65 11.45 -7.58
C LEU A 83 1.29 12.60 -6.83
N ILE A 84 2.18 13.34 -7.49
CA ILE A 84 2.66 14.62 -6.99
C ILE A 84 1.65 15.69 -7.39
N LEU A 85 0.98 16.29 -6.40
CA LEU A 85 0.06 17.40 -6.61
C LEU A 85 0.69 18.73 -6.20
N SER A 86 0.31 19.80 -6.90
CA SER A 86 0.68 21.19 -6.61
C SER A 86 -0.45 22.12 -7.05
N LYS A 87 -0.44 23.37 -6.58
CA LYS A 87 -1.31 24.43 -7.14
C LYS A 87 -0.88 24.91 -8.52
N GLN A 88 0.39 24.72 -8.88
CA GLN A 88 0.96 25.19 -10.13
C GLN A 88 1.89 24.14 -10.72
N LEU A 89 1.71 23.86 -12.01
CA LEU A 89 2.38 22.77 -12.71
C LEU A 89 3.91 22.96 -12.79
N ASP A 90 4.34 24.17 -13.16
CA ASP A 90 5.75 24.48 -13.45
C ASP A 90 6.50 25.13 -12.28
N SER A 91 5.89 25.15 -11.09
CA SER A 91 6.51 25.77 -9.92
C SER A 91 7.57 24.86 -9.28
N PRO A 92 8.70 25.42 -8.82
CA PRO A 92 9.73 24.63 -8.17
C PRO A 92 9.21 24.06 -6.85
N LEU A 93 9.24 22.74 -6.72
CA LEU A 93 8.85 22.02 -5.51
C LEU A 93 10.03 21.98 -4.52
N LYS A 94 10.17 23.00 -3.68
CA LYS A 94 11.21 23.05 -2.64
C LYS A 94 10.83 22.25 -1.40
N SER A 95 9.52 22.15 -1.12
CA SER A 95 8.94 21.38 -0.03
C SER A 95 7.85 20.45 -0.55
N LEU A 96 7.87 19.19 -0.10
CA LEU A 96 6.92 18.16 -0.51
C LEU A 96 6.33 17.43 0.70
N ALA A 97 5.03 17.57 0.91
CA ALA A 97 4.32 16.76 1.88
C ALA A 97 4.30 15.28 1.46
N THR A 98 4.54 14.37 2.38
CA THR A 98 4.55 12.91 2.13
C THR A 98 3.76 12.16 3.19
N PRO A 99 3.17 10.98 2.88
CA PRO A 99 2.21 10.29 3.76
C PRO A 99 2.89 9.47 4.88
N GLY A 100 4.00 9.96 5.42
CA GLY A 100 4.80 9.33 6.46
C GLY A 100 6.15 8.80 5.97
N GLU A 101 7.17 8.93 6.82
CA GLU A 101 8.59 8.64 6.50
C GLU A 101 8.85 7.21 6.05
N THR A 102 8.08 6.26 6.58
CA THR A 102 8.25 4.82 6.33
C THR A 102 7.55 4.34 5.06
N THR A 103 6.86 5.22 4.33
CA THR A 103 6.06 4.83 3.17
C THR A 103 6.87 4.69 1.89
N THR A 104 6.38 3.85 0.96
CA THR A 104 6.95 3.78 -0.38
C THR A 104 6.84 5.12 -1.12
N ALA A 105 5.76 5.87 -0.90
CA ALA A 105 5.60 7.20 -1.47
C ALA A 105 6.68 8.18 -1.00
N HIS A 106 7.03 8.17 0.29
CA HIS A 106 8.14 8.97 0.81
C HIS A 106 9.48 8.56 0.20
N ALA A 107 9.75 7.25 0.13
CA ALA A 107 10.99 6.73 -0.46
C ALA A 107 11.12 7.10 -1.96
N LEU A 108 10.03 7.07 -2.72
CA LEU A 108 10.01 7.52 -4.12
C LEU A 108 10.23 9.03 -4.23
N CYS A 109 9.69 9.83 -3.30
CA CYS A 109 9.98 11.26 -3.27
C CYS A 109 11.44 11.55 -2.97
N ARG A 110 12.08 10.80 -2.04
CA ARG A 110 13.53 10.92 -1.80
C ARG A 110 14.34 10.60 -3.05
N LEU A 111 13.92 9.57 -3.78
CA LEU A 111 14.56 9.11 -5.01
C LEU A 111 14.46 10.12 -6.16
N PHE A 112 13.26 10.62 -6.43
CA PHE A 112 12.99 11.45 -7.62
C PHE A 112 13.03 12.96 -7.37
N TYR A 113 12.88 13.39 -6.13
CA TYR A 113 12.95 14.80 -5.71
C TYR A 113 14.04 14.99 -4.63
N PRO A 114 15.30 14.61 -4.88
CA PRO A 114 16.35 14.58 -3.85
C PRO A 114 16.72 15.96 -3.28
N ARG A 115 16.33 17.04 -3.97
CA ARG A 115 16.56 18.42 -3.52
C ARG A 115 15.39 19.03 -2.75
N ALA A 116 14.23 18.37 -2.75
CA ALA A 116 13.07 18.86 -2.01
C ALA A 116 13.19 18.48 -0.53
N GLU A 117 12.82 19.41 0.34
CA GLU A 117 12.56 19.12 1.74
C GLU A 117 11.26 18.29 1.84
N LEU A 118 11.39 17.04 2.25
CA LEU A 118 10.20 16.21 2.47
C LEU A 118 9.63 16.50 3.85
N VAL A 119 8.32 16.72 3.92
CA VAL A 119 7.57 17.04 5.14
C VAL A 119 6.57 15.89 5.38
N PRO A 120 6.94 14.88 6.18
CA PRO A 120 6.06 13.76 6.50
C PRO A 120 4.86 14.21 7.34
N MET A 121 3.66 13.73 6.99
CA MET A 121 2.43 13.99 7.72
C MET A 121 1.41 12.88 7.47
N LYS A 122 0.24 12.93 8.11
CA LYS A 122 -0.82 11.96 7.81
C LYS A 122 -1.33 12.20 6.40
N TYR A 123 -1.66 11.13 5.66
CA TYR A 123 -2.05 11.24 4.25
C TYR A 123 -3.19 12.25 4.01
N HIS A 124 -4.17 12.32 4.92
CA HIS A 124 -5.30 13.24 4.83
C HIS A 124 -4.97 14.71 5.11
N GLU A 125 -3.76 15.01 5.60
CA GLU A 125 -3.30 16.37 5.86
C GLU A 125 -2.57 16.97 4.64
N ILE A 126 -2.18 16.13 3.66
CA ILE A 126 -1.38 16.53 2.49
C ILE A 126 -2.12 17.55 1.63
N ILE A 127 -3.32 17.22 1.14
CA ILE A 127 -4.11 18.16 0.32
C ILE A 127 -4.37 19.48 1.07
N PRO A 128 -4.84 19.48 2.34
CA PRO A 128 -4.95 20.70 3.13
C PRO A 128 -3.64 21.49 3.26
N ALA A 129 -2.49 20.83 3.40
CA ALA A 129 -1.19 21.49 3.48
C ALA A 129 -0.82 22.22 2.19
N ILE A 130 -1.08 21.60 1.03
CA ILE A 130 -0.87 22.22 -0.30
C ILE A 130 -1.83 23.41 -0.46
N LEU A 131 -3.12 23.23 -0.15
CA LEU A 131 -4.14 24.28 -0.29
C LEU A 131 -3.89 25.49 0.63
N SER A 132 -3.27 25.28 1.79
CA SER A 132 -2.90 26.35 2.73
C SER A 132 -1.52 26.97 2.47
N ASN A 133 -0.82 26.58 1.40
CA ASN A 133 0.55 27.00 1.07
C ASN A 133 1.57 26.70 2.19
N ARG A 134 1.34 25.66 3.01
CA ARG A 134 2.33 25.20 3.99
C ARG A 134 3.48 24.42 3.34
N VAL A 135 3.22 23.86 2.16
CA VAL A 135 4.18 23.15 1.30
C VAL A 135 3.91 23.52 -0.15
N ASP A 136 4.92 23.36 -1.01
CA ASP A 136 4.80 23.66 -2.44
C ASP A 136 3.99 22.58 -3.19
N GLY A 137 4.10 21.33 -2.75
CA GLY A 137 3.31 20.21 -3.27
C GLY A 137 3.25 19.04 -2.31
N GLY A 138 2.70 17.92 -2.76
CA GLY A 138 2.66 16.72 -1.94
C GLY A 138 2.32 15.45 -2.71
N ALA A 139 2.85 14.34 -2.22
CA ALA A 139 2.61 13.00 -2.75
C ALA A 139 1.34 12.41 -2.15
N VAL A 140 0.26 12.35 -2.93
CA VAL A 140 -0.99 11.74 -2.51
C VAL A 140 -1.03 10.26 -2.86
N ILE A 141 -1.72 9.49 -2.03
CA ILE A 141 -1.90 8.03 -2.16
C ILE A 141 -3.39 7.70 -2.05
N HIS A 142 -3.73 6.41 -2.03
CA HIS A 142 -5.11 5.93 -1.81
C HIS A 142 -6.13 6.52 -2.79
N GLU A 143 -7.32 6.92 -2.31
CA GLU A 143 -8.41 7.46 -3.12
C GLU A 143 -8.12 8.85 -3.67
N GLU A 144 -7.22 9.62 -3.04
CA GLU A 144 -6.86 10.97 -3.45
C GLU A 144 -6.21 11.03 -4.84
N ARG A 145 -5.80 9.89 -5.41
CA ARG A 145 -5.37 9.82 -6.82
C ARG A 145 -6.51 9.96 -7.82
N PHE A 146 -7.73 9.56 -7.43
CA PHE A 146 -8.90 9.52 -8.32
C PHE A 146 -9.72 10.80 -8.22
N SER A 147 -9.68 11.46 -7.06
CA SER A 147 -10.45 12.67 -6.79
C SER A 147 -9.66 13.61 -5.87
N PHE A 148 -9.32 14.78 -6.40
CA PHE A 148 -8.68 15.86 -5.67
C PHE A 148 -9.26 17.22 -6.11
N PRO A 149 -9.11 18.29 -5.31
CA PRO A 149 -9.66 19.61 -5.62
C PRO A 149 -9.18 20.15 -6.98
N LYS A 150 -10.07 20.85 -7.70
CA LYS A 150 -9.77 21.44 -9.01
C LYS A 150 -8.69 22.53 -8.98
N ASP A 151 -8.41 23.08 -7.80
CA ASP A 151 -7.33 24.02 -7.54
C ASP A 151 -5.93 23.39 -7.60
N LEU A 152 -5.87 22.05 -7.64
CA LEU A 152 -4.62 21.30 -7.74
C LEU A 152 -4.46 20.72 -9.15
N CYS A 153 -3.21 20.57 -9.55
CA CYS A 153 -2.79 19.92 -10.78
C CYS A 153 -1.85 18.75 -10.45
N ILE A 154 -1.86 17.74 -11.31
CA ILE A 154 -0.89 16.64 -11.26
C ILE A 154 0.40 17.17 -11.89
N VAL A 155 1.46 17.22 -11.09
CA VAL A 155 2.81 17.57 -11.55
C VAL A 155 3.48 16.35 -12.16
N GLU A 156 3.37 15.20 -11.51
CA GLU A 156 4.01 13.96 -11.93
C GLU A 156 3.28 12.75 -11.34
N ASP A 157 3.29 11.63 -12.07
CA ASP A 157 2.86 10.32 -11.56
C ASP A 157 4.13 9.50 -11.26
N LEU A 158 4.42 9.24 -9.98
CA LEU A 158 5.63 8.52 -9.58
C LEU A 158 5.64 7.07 -10.07
N GLY A 159 4.48 6.49 -10.39
CA GLY A 159 4.37 5.17 -11.00
C GLY A 159 4.84 5.20 -12.45
N GLN A 160 4.38 6.19 -13.22
CA GLN A 160 4.84 6.37 -14.60
C GLN A 160 6.34 6.71 -14.65
N LEU A 161 6.81 7.54 -13.73
CA LEU A 161 8.23 7.88 -13.64
C LEU A 161 9.08 6.65 -13.30
N TRP A 162 8.61 5.79 -12.38
CA TRP A 162 9.23 4.50 -12.07
C TRP A 162 9.31 3.60 -13.32
N GLU A 163 8.20 3.43 -14.02
CA GLU A 163 8.14 2.60 -15.23
C GLU A 163 9.05 3.09 -16.35
N LYS A 164 9.11 4.41 -16.54
CA LYS A 164 10.02 5.02 -17.51
C LYS A 164 11.48 4.75 -17.16
N THR A 165 11.79 4.67 -15.87
CA THR A 165 13.17 4.52 -15.37
C THR A 165 13.64 3.07 -15.38
N TRP A 166 12.80 2.12 -14.98
CA TRP A 166 13.19 0.71 -14.82
C TRP A 166 12.44 -0.28 -15.71
N HIS A 167 11.39 0.14 -16.42
CA HIS A 167 10.54 -0.73 -17.24
C HIS A 167 9.95 -1.91 -16.44
N LEU A 168 9.63 -1.66 -15.17
CA LEU A 168 9.09 -2.64 -14.22
C LEU A 168 7.83 -2.06 -13.56
N PRO A 169 6.90 -2.92 -13.08
CA PRO A 169 5.78 -2.45 -12.28
C PRO A 169 6.30 -1.86 -10.96
N LEU A 170 5.56 -0.91 -10.36
CA LEU A 170 5.95 -0.26 -9.11
C LEU A 170 5.43 -1.05 -7.89
N PRO A 171 6.30 -1.57 -7.00
CA PRO A 171 5.85 -2.17 -5.75
C PRO A 171 5.46 -1.08 -4.76
N LEU A 172 4.22 -1.06 -4.29
CA LEU A 172 3.73 -0.10 -3.30
C LEU A 172 3.71 -0.70 -1.90
N GLY A 173 3.34 -1.98 -1.80
CA GLY A 173 3.41 -2.69 -0.54
C GLY A 173 3.15 -4.17 -0.65
N CYS A 174 3.27 -4.86 0.47
CA CYS A 174 3.14 -6.31 0.54
C CYS A 174 2.65 -6.76 1.92
N ILE A 175 2.21 -8.01 2.01
CA ILE A 175 2.02 -8.69 3.28
C ILE A 175 3.32 -9.38 3.64
N VAL A 176 3.73 -9.24 4.90
CA VAL A 176 4.85 -9.97 5.46
C VAL A 176 4.40 -10.85 6.61
N ILE A 177 5.11 -11.95 6.80
CA ILE A 177 4.89 -12.91 7.88
C ILE A 177 6.14 -13.06 8.73
N SER A 178 5.98 -13.14 10.05
CA SER A 178 7.12 -13.27 10.95
C SER A 178 7.80 -14.61 10.75
N LYS A 179 9.14 -14.60 10.71
CA LYS A 179 10.00 -15.80 10.65
C LYS A 179 9.84 -16.76 11.84
N LYS A 180 9.15 -16.32 12.90
CA LYS A 180 8.78 -17.17 14.05
C LYS A 180 7.55 -18.04 13.78
N VAL A 181 6.79 -17.77 12.72
CA VAL A 181 5.68 -18.60 12.27
C VAL A 181 6.24 -19.81 11.53
N SER A 182 5.69 -21.00 11.79
CA SER A 182 6.14 -22.22 11.12
C SER A 182 5.86 -22.17 9.62
N ASP A 183 6.65 -22.90 8.82
CA ASP A 183 6.45 -22.96 7.36
C ASP A 183 5.05 -23.49 7.00
N ASP A 184 4.55 -24.48 7.74
CA ASP A 184 3.19 -25.03 7.56
C ASP A 184 2.11 -23.98 7.80
N ASP A 185 2.24 -23.20 8.88
CA ASP A 185 1.30 -22.12 9.19
C ASP A 185 1.40 -20.96 8.19
N SER A 186 2.61 -20.65 7.73
CA SER A 186 2.86 -19.65 6.69
C SER A 186 2.21 -20.04 5.36
N TYR A 187 2.34 -21.31 4.97
CA TYR A 187 1.69 -21.89 3.80
C TYR A 187 0.16 -21.84 3.95
N LEU A 188 -0.37 -22.27 5.11
CA LEU A 188 -1.80 -22.27 5.39
C LEU A 188 -2.39 -20.86 5.30
N LEU A 189 -1.74 -19.85 5.89
CA LEU A 189 -2.18 -18.46 5.85
C LEU A 189 -2.11 -17.88 4.43
N SER A 190 -1.03 -18.16 3.70
CA SER A 190 -0.87 -17.74 2.30
C SER A 190 -1.98 -18.31 1.42
N HIS A 191 -2.25 -19.62 1.54
CA HIS A 191 -3.33 -20.28 0.81
C HIS A 191 -4.70 -19.70 1.20
N ALA A 192 -4.95 -19.46 2.49
CA ALA A 192 -6.19 -18.85 2.93
C ALA A 192 -6.38 -17.42 2.40
N LEU A 193 -5.32 -16.61 2.31
CA LEU A 193 -5.37 -15.28 1.68
C LEU A 193 -5.74 -15.37 0.19
N GLN A 194 -5.16 -16.31 -0.55
CA GLN A 194 -5.50 -16.55 -1.95
C GLN A 194 -6.97 -16.97 -2.12
N GLU A 195 -7.44 -17.88 -1.27
CA GLU A 195 -8.84 -18.31 -1.26
C GLU A 195 -9.81 -17.20 -0.87
N SER A 196 -9.38 -16.27 0.00
CA SER A 196 -10.16 -15.07 0.33
C SER A 196 -10.30 -14.17 -0.88
N LEU A 197 -9.21 -13.91 -1.62
CA LEU A 197 -9.25 -13.12 -2.86
C LEU A 197 -10.18 -13.73 -3.91
N LYS A 198 -10.09 -15.05 -4.15
CA LYS A 198 -10.96 -15.75 -5.11
C LYS A 198 -12.44 -15.62 -4.74
N LYS A 199 -12.77 -15.73 -3.45
CA LYS A 199 -14.14 -15.54 -2.95
C LYS A 199 -14.60 -14.09 -3.14
N SER A 200 -13.74 -13.13 -2.81
CA SER A 200 -14.04 -11.70 -3.00
C SER A 200 -14.28 -11.36 -4.48
N LEU A 201 -13.57 -11.99 -5.43
CA LEU A 201 -13.83 -11.84 -6.87
C LEU A 201 -15.12 -12.52 -7.32
N THR A 202 -15.44 -13.68 -6.77
CA THR A 202 -16.69 -14.40 -7.11
C THR A 202 -17.92 -13.62 -6.66
N ASP A 203 -17.78 -12.87 -5.57
CA ASP A 203 -18.84 -12.09 -4.96
C ASP A 203 -18.38 -10.64 -4.72
N SER A 204 -18.06 -9.96 -5.82
CA SER A 204 -17.54 -8.59 -5.80
C SER A 204 -18.49 -7.61 -5.14
N ALA A 205 -19.81 -7.78 -5.28
CA ALA A 205 -20.81 -6.90 -4.67
C ALA A 205 -20.71 -6.89 -3.13
N LEU A 206 -20.66 -8.09 -2.50
CA LEU A 206 -20.46 -8.16 -1.05
C LEU A 206 -19.04 -7.72 -0.66
N ALA A 207 -18.03 -7.94 -1.50
CA ALA A 207 -16.68 -7.48 -1.21
C ALA A 207 -16.58 -5.94 -1.17
N ILE A 208 -17.24 -5.25 -2.12
CA ILE A 208 -17.37 -3.79 -2.14
C ILE A 208 -18.16 -3.31 -0.91
N GLN A 209 -19.27 -3.98 -0.58
CA GLN A 209 -20.05 -3.65 0.62
C GLN A 209 -19.16 -3.74 1.87
N LYS A 210 -18.41 -4.83 2.01
CA LYS A 210 -17.50 -5.01 3.14
C LYS A 210 -16.40 -3.94 3.15
N ALA A 211 -15.77 -3.66 2.02
CA ALA A 211 -14.78 -2.59 1.89
C ALA A 211 -15.35 -1.22 2.28
N SER A 212 -16.60 -0.94 1.92
CA SER A 212 -17.28 0.30 2.27
C SER A 212 -17.45 0.46 3.78
N GLU A 213 -17.55 -0.60 4.58
CA GLU A 213 -17.65 -0.49 6.04
C GLU A 213 -16.40 0.19 6.64
N TYR A 214 -15.22 -0.02 6.04
CA TYR A 214 -13.93 0.46 6.53
C TYR A 214 -13.39 1.68 5.78
N SER A 215 -13.74 1.84 4.50
CA SER A 215 -13.21 2.90 3.64
C SER A 215 -13.68 4.28 4.05
N ARG A 216 -12.86 5.32 3.80
CA ARG A 216 -13.27 6.70 4.04
C ARG A 216 -14.32 7.16 3.02
N ASP A 217 -14.05 6.95 1.75
CA ASP A 217 -15.05 7.08 0.70
C ASP A 217 -15.96 5.84 0.71
N LYS A 218 -17.26 6.07 0.90
CA LYS A 218 -18.29 5.03 0.93
C LYS A 218 -18.92 4.78 -0.45
N ASN A 219 -18.50 5.52 -1.48
CA ASN A 219 -19.02 5.38 -2.83
C ASN A 219 -18.60 4.04 -3.44
N PRO A 220 -19.57 3.16 -3.80
CA PRO A 220 -19.26 1.84 -4.35
C PRO A 220 -18.46 1.89 -5.65
N THR A 221 -18.69 2.90 -6.50
CA THR A 221 -17.95 3.10 -7.76
C THR A 221 -16.50 3.47 -7.50
N THR A 222 -16.22 4.35 -6.54
CA THR A 222 -14.83 4.67 -6.15
C THR A 222 -14.14 3.43 -5.59
N ILE A 223 -14.83 2.67 -4.73
CA ILE A 223 -14.30 1.44 -4.12
C ILE A 223 -13.98 0.39 -5.18
N GLN A 224 -14.89 0.16 -6.13
CA GLN A 224 -14.66 -0.76 -7.24
C GLN A 224 -13.45 -0.32 -8.07
N HIS A 225 -13.39 0.97 -8.43
CA HIS A 225 -12.26 1.50 -9.21
C HIS A 225 -10.92 1.37 -8.46
N PHE A 226 -10.94 1.55 -7.13
CA PHE A 226 -9.77 1.31 -6.28
C PHE A 226 -9.34 -0.16 -6.33
N ILE A 227 -10.28 -1.09 -6.17
CA ILE A 227 -10.00 -2.53 -6.24
C ILE A 227 -9.44 -2.90 -7.61
N ASP A 228 -10.06 -2.45 -8.70
CA ASP A 228 -9.61 -2.72 -10.07
C ASP A 228 -8.19 -2.18 -10.35
N THR A 229 -7.83 -1.07 -9.69
CA THR A 229 -6.51 -0.46 -9.80
C THR A 229 -5.45 -1.27 -9.05
N TYR A 230 -5.74 -1.73 -7.83
CA TYR A 230 -4.72 -2.23 -6.90
C TYR A 230 -4.75 -3.73 -6.62
N VAL A 231 -5.81 -4.44 -7.03
CA VAL A 231 -5.93 -5.90 -6.94
C VAL A 231 -5.71 -6.48 -8.34
N THR A 232 -4.53 -7.04 -8.55
CA THR A 232 -4.09 -7.56 -9.86
C THR A 232 -3.65 -9.02 -9.74
N GLU A 233 -3.21 -9.64 -10.84
CA GLU A 233 -2.61 -10.98 -10.82
C GLU A 233 -1.43 -11.08 -9.83
N GLU A 234 -0.66 -10.00 -9.68
CA GLU A 234 0.46 -9.92 -8.72
C GLU A 234 -0.01 -9.95 -7.25
N THR A 235 -1.26 -9.56 -6.99
CA THR A 235 -1.88 -9.69 -5.67
C THR A 235 -2.19 -11.15 -5.35
N PHE A 236 -2.53 -11.98 -6.35
CA PHE A 236 -2.79 -13.41 -6.14
C PHE A 236 -1.51 -14.20 -5.96
N ASN A 237 -0.51 -13.92 -6.79
CA ASN A 237 0.78 -14.59 -6.75
C ASN A 237 1.88 -13.73 -7.37
N LEU A 238 2.90 -13.42 -6.58
CA LEU A 238 4.03 -12.60 -6.99
C LEU A 238 4.87 -13.29 -8.07
N SER A 239 4.90 -12.67 -9.25
CA SER A 239 5.62 -13.16 -10.42
C SER A 239 7.14 -12.96 -10.30
N SER A 240 7.91 -13.51 -11.25
CA SER A 240 9.35 -13.23 -11.35
C SER A 240 9.64 -11.75 -11.63
N ILE A 241 8.83 -11.12 -12.49
CA ILE A 241 8.89 -9.68 -12.77
C ILE A 241 8.59 -8.88 -11.51
N GLY A 242 7.59 -9.30 -10.73
CA GLY A 242 7.27 -8.67 -9.47
C GLY A 242 8.42 -8.76 -8.46
N ARG A 243 9.04 -9.93 -8.30
CA ARG A 243 10.24 -10.07 -7.45
C ARG A 243 11.38 -9.16 -7.91
N GLN A 244 11.60 -9.07 -9.22
CA GLN A 244 12.59 -8.15 -9.80
C GLN A 244 12.25 -6.69 -9.47
N ALA A 245 10.98 -6.30 -9.56
CA ALA A 245 10.52 -4.96 -9.19
C ALA A 245 10.78 -4.64 -7.72
N PHE A 246 10.46 -5.55 -6.79
CA PHE A 246 10.77 -5.39 -5.37
C PHE A 246 12.28 -5.25 -5.12
N SER A 247 13.10 -6.13 -5.70
CA SER A 247 14.56 -6.05 -5.58
C SER A 247 15.12 -4.73 -6.13
N THR A 248 14.55 -4.25 -7.24
CA THR A 248 14.94 -2.98 -7.86
C THR A 248 14.59 -1.81 -6.95
N LEU A 249 13.38 -1.80 -6.37
CA LEU A 249 12.95 -0.77 -5.42
C LEU A 249 13.87 -0.72 -4.21
N TRP A 250 14.17 -1.86 -3.60
CA TRP A 250 15.04 -1.92 -2.42
C TRP A 250 16.47 -1.48 -2.71
N THR A 251 16.95 -1.71 -3.94
CA THR A 251 18.28 -1.25 -4.36
C THR A 251 18.28 0.25 -4.61
N ALA A 252 17.28 0.76 -5.33
CA ALA A 252 17.17 2.18 -5.66
C ALA A 252 16.96 3.06 -4.42
N CYS A 253 16.13 2.62 -3.47
CA CYS A 253 15.83 3.35 -2.25
C CYS A 253 16.89 3.20 -1.13
N ARG A 254 17.95 2.42 -1.32
CA ARG A 254 18.98 2.19 -0.28
C ARG A 254 19.85 3.43 -0.01
N ASN A 255 19.98 4.32 -0.99
CA ASN A 255 20.97 5.40 -1.00
C ASN A 255 20.35 6.80 -1.00
N VAL A 256 19.06 6.91 -0.67
CA VAL A 256 18.26 8.15 -0.69
C VAL A 256 17.48 8.32 0.60
#